data_AF-A0A369MWC9-F1
#
_entry.id   AF-A0A369MWC9-F1
#
_cell.length_a   1.000
_cell.length_b   1.000
_cell.length_c   1.000
_cell.angle_alpha   90.00
_cell.angle_beta   90.00
_cell.angle_gamma   90.00
#
_symmetry.space_group_name_H-M   'P 1'
#
loop_
_entity.id
_entity.type
_entity.pdbx_description
1 polymer ?
#
loop_
_entity_poly.entity_id
_entity_poly.type
_entity_poly.pdbx_seq_one_letter_code
_entity_poly.pdbx_strand_id
1 'polypeptide(L)'
;MADAPDNMPEQADGSSADTEGRPNQIVVLRDYCTRVRGADCSRCALACPHDAIGFAEDGRPTIDTDACTRCGICLGICDAFSSSRVTMIDVHARIRRIALRGEDVVLTCKENVFPGLEPAANVVVLPCLACLSPEFWTLVLTENIPVRIAADLAYCADCERAGEMGEMLYAHAVETAEEWSGAKVGYLDEIPEKENLVRDLANPEGVDRRSAFTNLVSDVGDIASGKRRLRNSDVLQQFYERKERARARARLNLVDGVQFNDFVPQGRTKHVMWPKRQLLLEAIDRNPDIAARVPVVLSETDRSRCTNSLDCVAACPTGARFPSPENGELSFDARYCIGCGLCVDACPQQAIELVEATAAVFLPDEDENPEPPID
;
A
#
# COMPACT_ATOMS: atom_id res chain seq x y z
N MET A 1 56.26 13.78 -27.64
CA MET A 1 56.64 14.57 -26.45
C MET A 1 55.58 15.65 -26.28
N ALA A 2 54.65 15.62 -25.35
CA ALA A 2 54.28 14.70 -24.27
C ALA A 2 52.78 15.00 -24.04
N ASP A 3 51.91 14.01 -24.20
CA ASP A 3 51.31 13.21 -23.13
C ASP A 3 50.27 13.98 -22.30
N ALA A 4 49.00 13.69 -22.61
CA ALA A 4 47.86 13.89 -21.72
C ALA A 4 47.87 12.78 -20.66
N PRO A 5 47.56 13.06 -19.39
CA PRO A 5 47.33 11.99 -18.43
C PRO A 5 45.84 11.59 -18.39
N ASP A 6 45.63 10.34 -18.81
CA ASP A 6 44.62 9.41 -18.27
C ASP A 6 44.65 9.40 -16.73
N ASN A 7 43.47 9.48 -16.10
CA ASN A 7 43.00 8.55 -15.07
C ASN A 7 41.73 9.12 -14.40
N MET A 8 40.56 8.68 -14.88
CA MET A 8 39.39 8.53 -14.04
C MET A 8 39.36 7.08 -13.55
N PRO A 9 39.21 6.81 -12.25
CA PRO A 9 39.17 5.44 -11.76
C PRO A 9 37.90 4.76 -12.29
N GLU A 10 38.09 3.65 -13.00
CA GLU A 10 37.08 2.66 -13.33
C GLU A 10 36.28 2.32 -12.06
N GLN A 11 34.99 2.64 -12.06
CA GLN A 11 34.07 2.05 -11.11
C GLN A 11 33.95 0.58 -11.47
N ALA A 12 34.66 -0.23 -10.69
CA ALA A 12 34.60 -1.67 -10.74
C ALA A 12 33.14 -2.13 -10.66
N ASP A 13 32.79 -2.92 -11.67
CA ASP A 13 31.59 -3.72 -11.80
C ASP A 13 31.29 -4.41 -10.46
N GLY A 14 30.28 -3.90 -9.75
CA GLY A 14 29.76 -4.48 -8.52
C GLY A 14 28.95 -5.71 -8.87
N SER A 15 29.65 -6.81 -9.13
CA SER A 15 29.12 -8.15 -9.29
C SER A 15 28.04 -8.46 -8.26
N SER A 16 26.92 -8.97 -8.77
CA SER A 16 25.89 -9.70 -8.04
C SER A 16 26.48 -10.57 -6.92
N ALA A 17 26.32 -10.13 -5.68
CA ALA A 17 26.55 -10.94 -4.51
C ALA A 17 25.49 -10.62 -3.43
N ASP A 18 24.82 -11.67 -2.97
CA ASP A 18 24.05 -11.79 -1.73
C ASP A 18 22.58 -11.33 -1.69
N THR A 19 21.72 -11.98 -2.49
CA THR A 19 20.27 -12.08 -2.21
C THR A 19 19.74 -13.51 -2.05
N GLU A 20 20.61 -14.48 -1.77
CA GLU A 20 20.21 -15.81 -1.27
C GLU A 20 20.44 -15.87 0.25
N GLY A 21 19.37 -15.97 1.04
CA GLY A 21 19.47 -16.52 2.41
C GLY A 21 18.81 -15.77 3.58
N ARG A 22 18.35 -14.52 3.46
CA ARG A 22 17.66 -13.87 4.61
C ARG A 22 16.17 -14.19 4.63
N PRO A 23 15.62 -14.90 5.64
CA PRO A 23 14.20 -15.29 5.67
C PRO A 23 13.28 -14.06 5.60
N ASN A 24 12.08 -14.22 4.99
CA ASN A 24 11.06 -13.17 5.04
C ASN A 24 10.70 -12.89 6.50
N GLN A 25 10.84 -11.65 6.94
CA GLN A 25 10.58 -11.21 8.31
C GLN A 25 9.57 -10.08 8.30
N ILE A 26 8.78 -10.01 9.36
CA ILE A 26 7.97 -8.84 9.67
C ILE A 26 8.82 -7.94 10.58
N VAL A 27 8.94 -6.67 10.21
CA VAL A 27 9.76 -5.68 10.91
C VAL A 27 8.91 -4.53 11.42
N VAL A 28 9.34 -3.93 12.52
CA VAL A 28 8.67 -2.77 13.13
C VAL A 28 9.34 -1.48 12.69
N LEU A 29 8.56 -0.60 12.07
CA LEU A 29 8.95 0.74 11.64
C LEU A 29 8.51 1.75 12.70
N ARG A 30 9.43 2.07 13.61
CA ARG A 30 9.18 2.95 14.77
C ARG A 30 8.49 4.27 14.39
N ASP A 31 8.84 4.82 13.24
CA ASP A 31 8.35 6.13 12.78
C ASP A 31 6.86 6.18 12.43
N TYR A 32 6.25 5.01 12.16
CA TYR A 32 4.82 4.87 11.89
C TYR A 32 4.04 4.35 13.11
N CYS A 33 4.65 4.33 14.30
CA CYS A 33 3.99 3.91 15.53
C CYS A 33 3.58 5.13 16.35
N THR A 34 2.29 5.27 16.68
CA THR A 34 1.82 6.32 17.60
C THR A 34 2.11 5.99 19.06
N ARG A 35 2.23 4.69 19.41
CA ARG A 35 2.49 4.24 20.78
C ARG A 35 3.86 4.71 21.31
N VAL A 36 4.88 4.69 20.46
CA VAL A 36 6.22 5.24 20.82
C VAL A 36 6.25 6.77 20.98
N ARG A 37 5.12 7.43 20.71
CA ARG A 37 4.89 8.87 20.90
C ARG A 37 3.95 9.17 22.07
N GLY A 38 3.62 8.17 22.88
CA GLY A 38 2.81 8.34 24.10
C GLY A 38 1.34 7.95 23.97
N ALA A 39 0.88 7.49 22.80
CA ALA A 39 -0.47 6.91 22.68
C ALA A 39 -0.55 5.54 23.35
N ASP A 40 -1.76 5.10 23.71
CA ASP A 40 -2.05 3.79 24.31
C ASP A 40 -2.51 2.72 23.28
N CYS A 41 -2.43 3.02 21.98
CA CYS A 41 -2.85 2.16 20.87
C CYS A 41 -2.28 0.74 20.96
N SER A 42 -3.14 -0.27 20.74
CA SER A 42 -2.83 -1.70 20.78
C SER A 42 -3.33 -2.50 19.57
N ARG A 43 -3.78 -1.83 18.49
CA ARG A 43 -4.45 -2.45 17.33
C ARG A 43 -3.70 -3.62 16.71
N CYS A 44 -2.37 -3.53 16.60
CA CYS A 44 -1.55 -4.60 16.02
C CYS A 44 -1.51 -5.85 16.90
N ALA A 45 -1.48 -5.70 18.22
CA ALA A 45 -1.52 -6.81 19.16
C ALA A 45 -2.90 -7.47 19.15
N LEU A 46 -3.98 -6.66 19.21
CA LEU A 46 -5.36 -7.16 19.16
C LEU A 46 -5.69 -7.96 17.88
N ALA A 47 -5.08 -7.59 16.75
CA ALA A 47 -5.29 -8.27 15.49
C ALA A 47 -4.37 -9.50 15.29
N CYS A 48 -3.44 -9.76 16.20
CA CYS A 48 -2.51 -10.88 16.04
C CYS A 48 -3.21 -12.20 16.45
N PRO A 49 -3.42 -13.16 15.53
CA PRO A 49 -4.10 -14.42 15.87
C PRO A 49 -3.27 -15.38 16.74
N HIS A 50 -1.97 -15.07 16.93
CA HIS A 50 -1.03 -15.92 17.66
C HIS A 50 -0.43 -15.22 18.88
N ASP A 51 -1.00 -14.07 19.29
CA ASP A 51 -0.50 -13.25 20.40
C ASP A 51 1.00 -12.92 20.32
N ALA A 52 1.56 -12.91 19.11
CA ALA A 52 2.99 -12.76 18.88
C ALA A 52 3.48 -11.31 18.97
N ILE A 53 2.58 -10.34 19.20
CA ILE A 53 2.91 -8.91 19.25
C ILE A 53 2.73 -8.38 20.67
N GLY A 54 3.84 -7.97 21.28
CA GLY A 54 3.88 -7.30 22.58
C GLY A 54 4.34 -5.85 22.49
N PHE A 55 4.58 -5.22 23.64
CA PHE A 55 5.13 -3.87 23.73
C PHE A 55 6.26 -3.81 24.75
N ALA A 56 7.37 -3.17 24.39
CA ALA A 56 8.45 -2.84 25.31
C ALA A 56 8.06 -1.67 26.23
N GLU A 57 8.91 -1.40 27.23
CA GLU A 57 8.69 -0.30 28.20
C GLU A 57 8.55 1.08 27.53
N ASP A 58 9.28 1.32 26.43
CA ASP A 58 9.19 2.56 25.65
C ASP A 58 7.98 2.62 24.70
N GLY A 59 7.03 1.69 24.85
CA GLY A 59 5.84 1.56 24.02
C GLY A 59 6.11 0.99 22.63
N ARG A 60 7.34 0.57 22.31
CA ARG A 60 7.65 0.03 20.98
C ARG A 60 7.07 -1.37 20.81
N PRO A 61 6.38 -1.68 19.70
CA PRO A 61 5.95 -3.03 19.42
C PRO A 61 7.13 -4.00 19.32
N THR A 62 6.99 -5.17 19.91
CA THR A 62 7.93 -6.29 19.82
C THR A 62 7.23 -7.48 19.16
N ILE A 63 8.01 -8.35 18.50
CA ILE A 63 7.49 -9.55 17.85
C ILE A 63 8.19 -10.76 18.46
N ASP A 64 7.41 -11.68 19.02
CA ASP A 64 7.88 -13.01 19.37
C ASP A 64 8.07 -13.82 18.07
N THR A 65 9.32 -14.19 17.78
CA THR A 65 9.67 -14.89 16.54
C THR A 65 9.25 -16.35 16.52
N ASP A 66 9.03 -16.95 17.69
CA ASP A 66 8.64 -18.35 17.84
C ASP A 66 7.12 -18.50 17.69
N ALA A 67 6.35 -17.53 18.18
CA ALA A 67 4.90 -17.48 17.98
C ALA A 67 4.47 -16.91 16.60
N CYS A 68 5.29 -16.07 15.97
CA CYS A 68 4.92 -15.38 14.73
C CYS A 68 4.95 -16.31 13.50
N THR A 69 3.77 -16.65 12.98
CA THR A 69 3.57 -17.44 11.75
C THR A 69 3.83 -16.67 10.45
N ARG A 70 4.06 -15.36 10.56
CA ARG A 70 4.28 -14.45 9.42
C ARG A 70 3.08 -14.38 8.47
N CYS A 71 1.86 -14.42 9.02
CA CYS A 71 0.61 -14.26 8.27
C CYS A 71 0.47 -12.87 7.62
N GLY A 72 1.12 -11.85 8.19
CA GLY A 72 1.12 -10.49 7.66
C GLY A 72 -0.11 -9.66 8.01
N ILE A 73 -1.03 -10.14 8.86
CA ILE A 73 -2.21 -9.37 9.30
C ILE A 73 -1.82 -8.00 9.87
N CYS A 74 -0.73 -7.93 10.65
CA CYS A 74 -0.27 -6.67 11.21
C CYS A 74 0.10 -5.62 10.14
N LEU A 75 0.54 -6.02 8.94
CA LEU A 75 0.76 -5.10 7.81
C LEU A 75 -0.58 -4.53 7.36
N GLY A 76 -1.59 -5.40 7.18
CA GLY A 76 -2.97 -5.03 6.84
C GLY A 76 -3.60 -4.06 7.85
N ILE A 77 -3.17 -4.11 9.12
CA ILE A 77 -3.72 -3.30 10.22
C ILE A 77 -2.92 -2.02 10.54
N CYS A 78 -1.59 -2.03 10.47
CA CYS A 78 -0.76 -0.92 10.95
C CYS A 78 0.47 -0.64 10.08
N ASP A 79 0.70 0.63 9.71
CA ASP A 79 1.88 1.07 8.95
C ASP A 79 3.20 0.91 9.71
N ALA A 80 3.15 0.71 11.04
CA ALA A 80 4.31 0.36 11.85
C ALA A 80 4.86 -1.04 11.54
N PHE A 81 4.19 -1.85 10.73
CA PHE A 81 4.65 -3.19 10.37
C PHE A 81 4.87 -3.29 8.87
N SER A 82 6.00 -3.86 8.48
CA SER A 82 6.33 -4.10 7.07
C SER A 82 6.99 -5.46 6.90
N SER A 83 6.91 -6.03 5.71
CA SER A 83 7.73 -7.19 5.34
C SER A 83 9.10 -6.70 4.87
N SER A 84 10.15 -7.42 5.23
CA SER A 84 11.51 -7.17 4.74
C SER A 84 11.70 -7.46 3.25
N ARG A 85 10.72 -8.07 2.57
CA ARG A 85 10.83 -8.50 1.17
C ARG A 85 9.78 -7.90 0.24
N VAL A 86 8.52 -7.83 0.67
CA VAL A 86 7.39 -7.44 -0.21
C VAL A 86 6.41 -6.57 0.57
N THR A 87 6.31 -5.30 0.20
CA THR A 87 5.34 -4.35 0.77
C THR A 87 4.01 -4.38 -0.01
N MET A 88 2.94 -3.77 0.52
CA MET A 88 1.69 -3.61 -0.23
C MET A 88 1.89 -2.83 -1.54
N ILE A 89 2.80 -1.86 -1.54
CA ILE A 89 3.20 -1.11 -2.72
C ILE A 89 3.81 -2.04 -3.78
N ASP A 90 4.66 -2.99 -3.38
CA ASP A 90 5.25 -3.96 -4.30
C ASP A 90 4.21 -4.94 -4.84
N VAL A 91 3.23 -5.34 -4.00
CA VAL A 91 2.08 -6.15 -4.43
C VAL A 91 1.26 -5.38 -5.46
N HIS A 92 0.93 -4.12 -5.20
CA HIS A 92 0.17 -3.25 -6.13
C HIS A 92 0.89 -3.11 -7.47
N ALA A 93 2.20 -2.86 -7.45
CA ALA A 93 3.01 -2.83 -8.68
C ALA A 93 2.99 -4.16 -9.43
N ARG A 94 3.04 -5.31 -8.73
CA ARG A 94 2.90 -6.62 -9.37
C ARG A 94 1.53 -6.80 -10.03
N ILE A 95 0.45 -6.41 -9.35
CA ILE A 95 -0.92 -6.46 -9.87
C ILE A 95 -1.04 -5.62 -11.16
N ARG A 96 -0.52 -4.40 -11.17
CA ARG A 96 -0.52 -3.53 -12.35
C ARG A 96 0.24 -4.13 -13.52
N ARG A 97 1.44 -4.71 -13.30
CA ARG A 97 2.18 -5.41 -14.36
C ARG A 97 1.43 -6.59 -14.97
N ILE A 98 0.62 -7.30 -14.19
CA ILE A 98 -0.23 -8.38 -14.71
C ILE A 98 -1.37 -7.77 -15.54
N ALA A 99 -2.07 -6.78 -15.00
CA ALA A 99 -3.17 -6.10 -15.69
C ALA A 99 -2.74 -5.45 -17.01
N LEU A 100 -1.54 -4.86 -17.07
CA LEU A 100 -0.96 -4.27 -18.29
C LEU A 100 -0.69 -5.29 -19.40
N ARG A 101 -0.60 -6.58 -19.07
CA ARG A 101 -0.50 -7.66 -20.07
C ARG A 101 -1.86 -8.05 -20.65
N GLY A 102 -2.96 -7.48 -20.15
CA GLY A 102 -4.32 -7.82 -20.53
C GLY A 102 -4.85 -9.08 -19.85
N GLU A 103 -4.19 -9.53 -18.78
CA GLU A 103 -4.55 -10.71 -18.01
C GLU A 103 -5.38 -10.32 -16.78
N ASP A 104 -6.34 -11.16 -16.39
CA ASP A 104 -7.03 -11.04 -15.10
C ASP A 104 -6.04 -11.30 -13.96
N VAL A 105 -6.12 -10.52 -12.89
CA VAL A 105 -5.25 -10.69 -11.72
C VAL A 105 -5.93 -11.61 -10.73
N VAL A 106 -5.29 -12.72 -10.36
CA VAL A 106 -5.83 -13.64 -9.36
C VAL A 106 -5.01 -13.56 -8.08
N LEU A 107 -5.68 -13.33 -6.95
CA LEU A 107 -5.07 -13.31 -5.63
C LEU A 107 -5.45 -14.58 -4.88
N THR A 108 -4.48 -15.16 -4.18
CA THR A 108 -4.68 -16.32 -3.31
C THR A 108 -3.74 -16.23 -2.10
N CYS A 109 -3.90 -17.11 -1.12
CA CYS A 109 -2.98 -17.22 0.01
C CYS A 109 -2.15 -18.50 -0.04
N LYS A 110 -1.03 -18.51 0.69
CA LYS A 110 -0.12 -19.66 0.73
C LYS A 110 -0.78 -20.96 1.17
N GLU A 111 -1.73 -20.90 2.09
CA GLU A 111 -2.39 -22.10 2.63
C GLU A 111 -3.40 -22.71 1.63
N ASN A 112 -3.80 -21.96 0.60
CA ASN A 112 -4.61 -22.47 -0.50
C ASN A 112 -3.75 -23.05 -1.65
N VAL A 113 -2.43 -22.94 -1.59
CA VAL A 113 -1.51 -23.51 -2.60
C VAL A 113 -1.02 -24.86 -2.10
N PHE A 114 -1.69 -25.94 -2.53
CA PHE A 114 -1.36 -27.30 -2.13
C PHE A 114 -0.06 -27.82 -2.76
N PRO A 115 0.62 -28.80 -2.14
CA PRO A 115 1.81 -29.43 -2.71
C PRO A 115 1.54 -29.97 -4.13
N GLY A 116 2.36 -29.54 -5.09
CA GLY A 116 2.25 -29.93 -6.50
C GLY A 116 1.44 -28.98 -7.38
N LEU A 117 0.71 -28.02 -6.78
CA LEU A 117 0.06 -26.94 -7.51
C LEU A 117 1.10 -25.89 -7.91
N GLU A 118 1.18 -25.57 -9.21
CA GLU A 118 2.04 -24.50 -9.73
C GLU A 118 1.18 -23.32 -10.21
N PRO A 119 1.07 -22.23 -9.44
CA PRO A 119 0.23 -21.10 -9.84
C PRO A 119 0.69 -20.44 -11.15
N ALA A 120 -0.26 -20.03 -11.98
CA ALA A 120 0.01 -19.30 -13.22
C ALA A 120 0.66 -17.93 -12.98
N ALA A 121 1.21 -17.33 -14.04
CA ALA A 121 1.97 -16.08 -13.96
C ALA A 121 1.15 -14.86 -13.49
N ASN A 122 -0.17 -14.90 -13.68
CA ASN A 122 -1.13 -13.90 -13.22
C ASN A 122 -1.65 -14.14 -11.80
N VAL A 123 -1.21 -15.21 -11.14
CA VAL A 123 -1.56 -15.50 -9.74
C VAL A 123 -0.54 -14.83 -8.81
N VAL A 124 -1.04 -14.06 -7.85
CA VAL A 124 -0.25 -13.47 -6.75
C VAL A 124 -0.56 -14.22 -5.47
N VAL A 125 0.43 -14.95 -4.97
CA VAL A 125 0.34 -15.71 -3.72
C VAL A 125 0.79 -14.85 -2.56
N LEU A 126 -0.14 -14.54 -1.65
CA LEU A 126 0.09 -13.74 -0.45
C LEU A 126 0.33 -14.65 0.77
N PRO A 127 1.00 -14.17 1.84
CA PRO A 127 1.04 -14.91 3.10
C PRO A 127 -0.36 -15.18 3.65
N CYS A 128 -1.24 -14.18 3.61
CA CYS A 128 -2.66 -14.25 3.93
C CYS A 128 -3.37 -13.18 3.11
N LEU A 129 -4.63 -13.37 2.73
CA LEU A 129 -5.41 -12.31 2.07
C LEU A 129 -5.59 -11.09 2.99
N ALA A 130 -5.64 -11.30 4.31
CA ALA A 130 -5.74 -10.24 5.33
C ALA A 130 -4.46 -9.42 5.53
N CYS A 131 -3.38 -9.69 4.78
CA CYS A 131 -2.20 -8.83 4.81
C CYS A 131 -2.37 -7.53 4.01
N LEU A 132 -3.48 -7.38 3.28
CA LEU A 132 -3.83 -6.21 2.48
C LEU A 132 -4.89 -5.38 3.18
N SER A 133 -4.74 -4.06 3.17
CA SER A 133 -5.65 -3.14 3.86
C SER A 133 -6.83 -2.70 2.98
N PRO A 134 -7.91 -2.13 3.54
CA PRO A 134 -9.02 -1.57 2.75
C PRO A 134 -8.55 -0.53 1.72
N GLU A 135 -7.57 0.31 2.07
CA GLU A 135 -7.02 1.34 1.18
C GLU A 135 -6.31 0.71 -0.02
N PHE A 136 -5.61 -0.41 0.17
CA PHE A 136 -5.00 -1.17 -0.92
C PHE A 136 -6.06 -1.68 -1.91
N TRP A 137 -7.10 -2.35 -1.39
CA TRP A 137 -8.16 -2.90 -2.23
C TRP A 137 -8.92 -1.80 -2.97
N THR A 138 -9.17 -0.68 -2.31
CA THR A 138 -9.84 0.49 -2.89
C THR A 138 -9.02 1.07 -4.06
N LEU A 139 -7.69 1.16 -3.91
CA LEU A 139 -6.81 1.58 -5.01
C LEU A 139 -6.88 0.62 -6.20
N VAL A 140 -6.81 -0.70 -5.97
CA VAL A 140 -6.90 -1.69 -7.05
C VAL A 140 -8.24 -1.59 -7.78
N LEU A 141 -9.34 -1.45 -7.05
CA LEU A 141 -10.69 -1.36 -7.61
C LEU A 141 -10.92 -0.05 -8.38
N THR A 142 -10.43 1.09 -7.88
CA THR A 142 -10.54 2.39 -8.58
C THR A 142 -9.69 2.47 -9.85
N GLU A 143 -8.64 1.66 -9.96
CA GLU A 143 -7.86 1.51 -11.20
C GLU A 143 -8.57 0.64 -12.25
N ASN A 144 -9.78 0.13 -11.96
CA ASN A 144 -10.56 -0.79 -12.83
C ASN A 144 -9.78 -2.05 -13.22
N ILE A 145 -8.92 -2.54 -12.33
CA ILE A 145 -8.17 -3.78 -12.55
C ILE A 145 -9.10 -4.97 -12.27
N PRO A 146 -9.29 -5.91 -13.22
CA PRO A 146 -10.11 -7.09 -13.01
C PRO A 146 -9.38 -8.05 -12.06
N VAL A 147 -9.60 -7.84 -10.76
CA VAL A 147 -9.03 -8.67 -9.69
C VAL A 147 -10.04 -9.73 -9.25
N ARG A 148 -9.55 -10.96 -9.08
CA ARG A 148 -10.33 -12.09 -8.57
C ARG A 148 -9.60 -12.78 -7.43
N ILE A 149 -10.35 -13.42 -6.56
CA ILE A 149 -9.82 -14.20 -5.44
C ILE A 149 -10.13 -15.68 -5.69
N ALA A 150 -9.08 -16.48 -5.62
CA ALA A 150 -9.16 -17.94 -5.69
C ALA A 150 -8.71 -18.51 -4.35
N ALA A 151 -9.67 -18.77 -3.46
CA ALA A 151 -9.41 -19.33 -2.14
C ALA A 151 -10.67 -20.05 -1.64
N ASP A 152 -10.49 -21.24 -1.10
CA ASP A 152 -11.50 -21.92 -0.31
C ASP A 152 -11.40 -21.38 1.12
N LEU A 153 -12.39 -20.55 1.48
CA LEU A 153 -12.45 -19.88 2.78
C LEU A 153 -12.85 -20.84 3.90
N ALA A 154 -13.36 -22.04 3.60
CA ALA A 154 -13.65 -23.04 4.63
C ALA A 154 -12.39 -23.46 5.40
N TYR A 155 -11.21 -23.32 4.81
CA TYR A 155 -9.93 -23.58 5.48
C TYR A 155 -9.49 -22.47 6.43
N CYS A 156 -10.16 -21.31 6.43
CA CYS A 156 -9.71 -20.17 7.23
C CYS A 156 -9.93 -20.37 8.73
N ALA A 157 -11.03 -21.02 9.14
CA ALA A 157 -11.37 -21.22 10.55
C ALA A 157 -10.24 -21.88 11.35
N ASP A 158 -9.65 -22.96 10.82
CA ASP A 158 -8.59 -23.74 11.46
C ASP A 158 -7.19 -23.48 10.85
N CYS A 159 -7.03 -22.35 10.15
CA CYS A 159 -5.77 -22.03 9.45
C CYS A 159 -4.62 -21.81 10.43
N GLU A 160 -3.62 -22.71 10.44
CA GLU A 160 -2.45 -22.60 11.32
C GLU A 160 -1.69 -21.27 11.15
N ARG A 161 -1.77 -20.65 9.95
CA ARG A 161 -1.10 -19.38 9.70
C ARG A 161 -1.84 -18.19 10.28
N ALA A 162 -3.13 -18.04 10.02
CA ALA A 162 -3.87 -16.80 10.28
C ALA A 162 -5.05 -16.94 11.25
N GLY A 163 -5.49 -18.16 11.54
CA GLY A 163 -6.69 -18.45 12.33
C GLY A 163 -7.94 -17.75 11.81
N GLU A 164 -8.99 -17.75 12.64
CA GLU A 164 -10.28 -17.11 12.37
C GLU A 164 -10.17 -15.62 12.04
N MET A 165 -9.19 -14.93 12.62
CA MET A 165 -8.91 -13.52 12.35
C MET A 165 -8.58 -13.25 10.88
N GLY A 166 -7.98 -14.24 10.20
CA GLY A 166 -7.63 -14.16 8.79
C GLY A 166 -8.84 -13.93 7.89
N GLU A 167 -9.92 -14.69 8.08
CA GLU A 167 -11.14 -14.54 7.28
C GLU A 167 -11.85 -13.23 7.60
N MET A 168 -12.05 -12.95 8.89
CA MET A 168 -12.75 -11.75 9.36
C MET A 168 -12.14 -10.47 8.80
N LEU A 169 -10.82 -10.31 8.91
CA LEU A 169 -10.14 -9.08 8.49
C LEU A 169 -10.05 -8.95 6.97
N TYR A 170 -9.86 -10.06 6.27
CA TYR A 170 -9.86 -10.06 4.81
C TYR A 170 -11.23 -9.69 4.25
N ALA A 171 -12.30 -10.35 4.73
CA ALA A 171 -13.67 -10.09 4.29
C ALA A 171 -14.03 -8.62 4.54
N HIS A 172 -13.77 -8.14 5.77
CA HIS A 172 -13.98 -6.74 6.12
C HIS A 172 -13.21 -5.78 5.19
N ALA A 173 -11.96 -6.08 4.85
CA ALA A 173 -11.16 -5.21 3.99
C ALA A 173 -11.68 -5.15 2.54
N VAL A 174 -12.14 -6.29 2.00
CA VAL A 174 -12.75 -6.33 0.66
C VAL A 174 -14.10 -5.63 0.68
N GLU A 175 -15.00 -5.97 1.59
CA GLU A 175 -16.34 -5.37 1.69
C GLU A 175 -16.26 -3.85 1.82
N THR A 176 -15.38 -3.35 2.70
CA THR A 176 -15.12 -1.92 2.87
C THR A 176 -14.67 -1.27 1.56
N ALA A 177 -13.75 -1.91 0.84
CA ALA A 177 -13.26 -1.37 -0.43
C ALA A 177 -14.30 -1.42 -1.56
N GLU A 178 -15.16 -2.43 -1.59
CA GLU A 178 -16.28 -2.51 -2.51
C GLU A 178 -17.33 -1.44 -2.23
N GLU A 179 -17.64 -1.17 -0.97
CA GLU A 179 -18.53 -0.08 -0.56
C GLU A 179 -17.97 1.29 -0.98
N TRP A 180 -16.68 1.54 -0.69
CA TRP A 180 -16.01 2.79 -1.03
C TRP A 180 -15.88 3.01 -2.54
N SER A 181 -15.44 1.99 -3.27
CA SER A 181 -15.20 2.10 -4.72
C SER A 181 -16.50 1.99 -5.54
N GLY A 182 -17.47 1.21 -5.08
CA GLY A 182 -18.65 0.79 -5.85
C GLY A 182 -18.37 -0.33 -6.86
N ALA A 183 -17.14 -0.83 -6.92
CA ALA A 183 -16.75 -1.97 -7.74
C ALA A 183 -16.74 -3.26 -6.92
N LYS A 184 -16.63 -4.41 -7.60
CA LYS A 184 -16.66 -5.74 -6.97
C LYS A 184 -15.40 -6.53 -7.27
N VAL A 185 -14.92 -7.26 -6.27
CA VAL A 185 -13.89 -8.28 -6.41
C VAL A 185 -14.54 -9.55 -6.94
N GLY A 186 -13.95 -10.16 -7.96
CA GLY A 186 -14.43 -11.44 -8.49
C GLY A 186 -13.96 -12.62 -7.64
N TYR A 187 -14.61 -13.77 -7.79
CA TYR A 187 -14.21 -15.02 -7.15
C TYR A 187 -14.05 -16.14 -8.18
N LEU A 188 -13.13 -17.05 -7.90
CA LEU A 188 -12.90 -18.26 -8.68
C LEU A 188 -12.88 -19.46 -7.74
N ASP A 189 -13.45 -20.57 -8.20
CA ASP A 189 -13.45 -21.83 -7.46
C ASP A 189 -12.06 -22.49 -7.46
N GLU A 190 -11.25 -22.23 -8.49
CA GLU A 190 -9.94 -22.86 -8.69
C GLU A 190 -8.84 -21.83 -8.94
N ILE A 191 -7.64 -22.15 -8.46
CA ILE A 191 -6.43 -21.36 -8.72
C ILE A 191 -5.93 -21.71 -10.13
N PRO A 192 -5.78 -20.73 -11.03
CA PRO A 192 -5.20 -20.99 -12.35
C PRO A 192 -3.78 -21.55 -12.23
N GLU A 193 -3.54 -22.70 -12.85
CA GLU A 193 -2.23 -23.34 -12.91
C GLU A 193 -1.44 -22.94 -14.15
N LYS A 194 -0.13 -23.04 -14.04
CA LYS A 194 0.78 -22.81 -15.16
C LYS A 194 0.52 -23.86 -16.25
N GLU A 195 0.10 -23.40 -17.43
CA GLU A 195 -0.06 -24.27 -18.60
C GLU A 195 1.24 -25.02 -18.90
N ASN A 196 1.17 -26.34 -18.86
CA ASN A 196 2.25 -27.20 -19.31
C ASN A 196 1.98 -27.56 -20.77
N LEU A 197 2.37 -26.66 -21.69
CA LEU A 197 2.22 -26.83 -23.14
C LEU A 197 2.58 -28.25 -23.62
N VAL A 198 3.62 -28.87 -23.07
CA VAL A 198 4.07 -30.23 -23.42
C VAL A 198 3.10 -31.32 -22.91
N ARG A 199 2.46 -31.12 -21.77
CA ARG A 199 1.55 -32.07 -21.12
C ARG A 199 0.15 -32.01 -21.76
N ASP A 200 -0.32 -30.82 -22.13
CA ASP A 200 -1.61 -30.61 -22.79
C ASP A 200 -1.59 -31.10 -24.25
N LEU A 201 -0.43 -31.04 -24.93
CA LEU A 201 -0.19 -31.68 -26.21
C LEU A 201 -0.10 -33.22 -26.11
N ALA A 202 0.28 -33.74 -24.93
CA ALA A 202 0.46 -35.17 -24.70
C ALA A 202 -0.82 -35.88 -24.22
N ASN A 203 -1.79 -35.17 -23.65
CA ASN A 203 -3.03 -35.78 -23.13
C ASN A 203 -4.28 -34.90 -23.40
N PRO A 204 -4.97 -35.07 -24.55
CA PRO A 204 -5.97 -34.12 -25.05
C PRO A 204 -7.41 -34.36 -24.55
N GLU A 205 -7.59 -34.95 -23.37
CA GLU A 205 -8.92 -35.14 -22.78
C GLU A 205 -9.30 -33.93 -21.91
N GLY A 206 -10.38 -33.22 -22.30
CA GLY A 206 -11.00 -32.17 -21.47
C GLY A 206 -10.69 -30.71 -21.85
N VAL A 207 -9.70 -30.45 -22.70
CA VAL A 207 -9.38 -29.07 -23.11
C VAL A 207 -10.30 -28.62 -24.25
N ASP A 208 -11.05 -27.53 -24.06
CA ASP A 208 -11.80 -26.87 -25.13
C ASP A 208 -10.82 -26.38 -26.21
N ARG A 209 -10.74 -27.16 -27.29
CA ARG A 209 -9.79 -26.98 -28.39
C ARG A 209 -9.90 -25.60 -29.04
N ARG A 210 -11.05 -24.92 -28.94
CA ARG A 210 -11.23 -23.57 -29.51
C ARG A 210 -10.49 -22.53 -28.68
N SER A 211 -10.64 -22.56 -27.36
CA SER A 211 -10.00 -21.62 -26.44
C SER A 211 -8.46 -21.71 -26.50
N ALA A 212 -7.91 -22.91 -26.49
CA ALA A 212 -6.47 -23.14 -26.66
C ALA A 212 -5.95 -22.65 -28.02
N PHE A 213 -6.71 -22.83 -29.10
CA PHE A 213 -6.34 -22.34 -30.43
C PHE A 213 -6.43 -20.81 -30.55
N THR A 214 -7.45 -20.17 -29.97
CA THR A 214 -7.57 -18.71 -29.97
C THR A 214 -6.42 -18.04 -29.22
N ASN A 215 -6.02 -18.60 -28.07
CA ASN A 215 -4.87 -18.11 -27.31
C ASN A 215 -3.57 -18.27 -28.12
N LEU A 216 -3.39 -19.42 -28.79
CA LEU A 216 -2.22 -19.69 -29.62
C LEU A 216 -2.15 -18.77 -30.86
N VAL A 217 -3.28 -18.51 -31.52
CA VAL A 217 -3.35 -17.62 -32.69
C VAL A 217 -3.11 -16.15 -32.31
N SER A 218 -3.64 -15.71 -31.15
CA SER A 218 -3.34 -14.40 -30.57
C SER A 218 -1.85 -14.25 -30.29
N ASP A 219 -1.24 -15.25 -29.65
CA ASP A 219 0.18 -15.26 -29.31
C ASP A 219 1.08 -15.25 -30.54
N VAL A 220 0.73 -15.99 -31.59
CA VAL A 220 1.47 -16.00 -32.87
C VAL A 220 1.38 -14.64 -33.57
N GLY A 221 0.21 -14.00 -33.57
CA GLY A 221 0.02 -12.65 -34.11
C GLY A 221 0.83 -11.58 -33.34
N ASP A 222 0.94 -11.73 -32.03
CA ASP A 222 1.71 -10.83 -31.17
C ASP A 222 3.23 -11.04 -31.30
N ILE A 223 3.69 -12.26 -31.56
CA ILE A 223 5.10 -12.58 -31.89
C ILE A 223 5.48 -11.94 -33.23
N ALA A 224 4.63 -12.12 -34.25
CA ALA A 224 4.90 -11.63 -35.61
C ALA A 224 4.88 -10.09 -35.71
N SER A 225 4.08 -9.41 -34.89
CA SER A 225 3.96 -7.95 -34.88
C SER A 225 4.97 -7.21 -34.00
N GLY A 226 5.79 -7.93 -33.21
CA GLY A 226 6.71 -7.32 -32.24
C GLY A 226 6.01 -6.73 -30.99
N LYS A 227 4.68 -6.72 -30.93
CA LYS A 227 3.88 -6.27 -29.77
C LYS A 227 4.18 -7.11 -28.52
N ARG A 228 4.53 -8.39 -28.67
CA ARG A 228 4.94 -9.25 -27.54
C ARG A 228 6.21 -8.77 -26.84
N ARG A 229 7.16 -8.16 -27.55
CA ARG A 229 8.39 -7.58 -26.94
C ARG A 229 8.11 -6.29 -26.17
N LEU A 230 7.17 -5.47 -26.63
CA LEU A 230 6.74 -4.27 -25.91
C LEU A 230 5.87 -4.60 -24.69
N ARG A 231 4.97 -5.60 -24.80
CA ARG A 231 4.09 -6.04 -23.71
C ARG A 231 4.82 -6.80 -22.60
N ASN A 232 5.90 -7.53 -22.91
CA ASN A 232 6.67 -8.34 -21.95
C ASN A 232 8.02 -7.73 -21.54
N SER A 233 8.31 -6.47 -21.88
CA SER A 233 9.52 -5.81 -21.37
C SER A 233 9.29 -5.34 -19.94
N ASP A 234 9.76 -6.13 -18.96
CA ASP A 234 9.72 -5.79 -17.54
C ASP A 234 10.33 -4.40 -17.27
N VAL A 235 11.40 -4.03 -18.00
CA VAL A 235 12.06 -2.72 -17.87
C VAL A 235 11.14 -1.59 -18.28
N LEU A 236 10.41 -1.76 -19.38
CA LEU A 236 9.49 -0.73 -19.90
C LEU A 236 8.26 -0.59 -19.00
N GLN A 237 7.71 -1.70 -18.50
CA GLN A 237 6.62 -1.69 -17.54
C GLN A 237 7.03 -0.98 -16.24
N GLN A 238 8.19 -1.31 -15.67
CA GLN A 238 8.73 -0.64 -14.49
C GLN A 238 8.92 0.87 -14.72
N PHE A 239 9.34 1.28 -15.91
CA PHE A 239 9.46 2.69 -16.26
C PHE A 239 8.10 3.41 -16.29
N TYR A 240 7.09 2.83 -16.96
CA TYR A 240 5.75 3.42 -17.00
C TYR A 240 5.11 3.49 -15.61
N GLU A 241 5.29 2.47 -14.77
CA GLU A 241 4.80 2.46 -13.40
C GLU A 241 5.45 3.53 -12.54
N ARG A 242 6.79 3.65 -12.57
CA ARG A 242 7.52 4.71 -11.86
C ARG A 242 7.06 6.09 -12.31
N LYS A 243 6.85 6.28 -13.62
CA LYS A 243 6.39 7.54 -14.19
C LYS A 243 4.96 7.89 -13.76
N GLU A 244 4.04 6.93 -13.83
CA GLU A 244 2.64 7.13 -13.40
C GLU A 244 2.55 7.43 -11.91
N ARG A 245 3.32 6.73 -11.07
CA ARG A 245 3.32 6.99 -9.62
C ARG A 245 3.95 8.33 -9.27
N ALA A 246 5.03 8.72 -9.95
CA ALA A 246 5.61 10.05 -9.80
C ALA A 246 4.61 11.16 -10.18
N ARG A 247 3.80 10.94 -11.23
CA ARG A 247 2.73 11.86 -11.63
C ARG A 247 1.61 11.94 -10.60
N ALA A 248 1.13 10.82 -10.07
CA ALA A 248 0.13 10.80 -9.01
C ALA A 248 0.62 11.55 -7.77
N ARG A 249 1.87 11.30 -7.33
CA ARG A 249 2.49 12.02 -6.22
C ARG A 249 2.61 13.52 -6.48
N ALA A 250 2.94 13.92 -7.71
CA ALA A 250 3.02 15.32 -8.10
C ALA A 250 1.64 16.00 -8.11
N ARG A 251 0.60 15.34 -8.67
CA ARG A 251 -0.79 15.87 -8.64
C ARG A 251 -1.31 16.06 -7.22
N LEU A 252 -1.03 15.09 -6.35
CA LEU A 252 -1.41 15.14 -4.94
C LEU A 252 -0.56 16.11 -4.10
N ASN A 253 0.47 16.74 -4.68
CA ASN A 253 1.43 17.60 -3.97
C ASN A 253 2.00 16.93 -2.70
N LEU A 254 2.27 15.61 -2.75
CA LEU A 254 2.79 14.88 -1.59
C LEU A 254 4.29 15.12 -1.44
N VAL A 255 4.67 15.85 -0.38
CA VAL A 255 6.06 16.10 -0.01
C VAL A 255 6.40 15.25 1.22
N ASP A 256 7.33 14.31 1.05
CA ASP A 256 7.88 13.52 2.15
C ASP A 256 9.26 14.06 2.54
N GLY A 257 9.45 14.27 3.84
CA GLY A 257 10.77 14.51 4.41
C GLY A 257 10.81 15.57 5.50
N VAL A 258 12.02 16.05 5.73
CA VAL A 258 12.28 17.16 6.65
C VAL A 258 12.12 18.46 5.88
N GLN A 259 11.21 19.32 6.32
CA GLN A 259 11.06 20.67 5.81
C GLN A 259 11.75 21.66 6.73
N PHE A 260 12.40 22.67 6.15
CA PHE A 260 12.98 23.75 6.93
C PHE A 260 11.88 24.74 7.34
N ASN A 261 11.84 25.08 8.61
CA ASN A 261 10.83 26.00 9.14
C ASN A 261 11.41 26.73 10.35
N ASP A 262 11.52 28.06 10.23
CA ASP A 262 12.16 28.91 11.24
C ASP A 262 11.36 29.02 12.55
N PHE A 263 10.10 28.57 12.54
CA PHE A 263 9.17 28.63 13.68
C PHE A 263 9.14 27.35 14.52
N VAL A 264 10.03 26.39 14.28
CA VAL A 264 10.15 25.19 15.12
C VAL A 264 11.54 25.00 15.73
N PRO A 265 11.66 24.33 16.88
CA PRO A 265 12.95 23.98 17.46
C PRO A 265 13.82 23.23 16.43
N GLN A 266 15.07 23.68 16.25
CA GLN A 266 16.05 23.11 15.31
C GLN A 266 15.77 23.38 13.82
N GLY A 267 14.78 24.22 13.49
CA GLY A 267 14.53 24.68 12.13
C GLY A 267 13.99 23.60 11.19
N ARG A 268 13.47 22.49 11.72
CA ARG A 268 13.10 21.28 10.96
C ARG A 268 11.74 20.74 11.38
N THR A 269 10.77 20.72 10.47
CA THR A 269 9.47 20.03 10.64
C THR A 269 9.49 18.69 9.90
N LYS A 270 8.88 17.66 10.47
CA LYS A 270 8.68 16.37 9.81
C LYS A 270 7.37 16.43 9.05
N HIS A 271 7.35 16.14 7.77
CA HIS A 271 6.13 15.96 6.98
C HIS A 271 6.23 14.59 6.29
N VAL A 272 5.48 13.62 6.78
CA VAL A 272 5.63 12.21 6.37
C VAL A 272 4.28 11.61 6.07
N MET A 273 4.11 11.22 4.81
CA MET A 273 2.98 10.49 4.32
C MET A 273 3.05 9.04 4.80
N TRP A 274 1.98 8.58 5.42
CA TRP A 274 1.89 7.19 5.88
C TRP A 274 1.38 6.30 4.74
N PRO A 275 1.92 5.07 4.56
CA PRO A 275 1.65 4.25 3.38
C PRO A 275 0.17 4.00 3.10
N LYS A 276 -0.67 3.70 4.09
CA LYS A 276 -2.11 3.48 3.84
C LYS A 276 -2.86 4.73 3.47
N ARG A 277 -2.52 5.85 4.12
CA ARG A 277 -3.06 7.16 3.76
C ARG A 277 -2.67 7.51 2.32
N GLN A 278 -1.44 7.20 1.91
CA GLN A 278 -1.00 7.35 0.52
C GLN A 278 -1.86 6.52 -0.44
N LEU A 279 -2.07 5.24 -0.16
CA LEU A 279 -2.88 4.35 -1.02
C LEU A 279 -4.31 4.90 -1.17
N LEU A 280 -4.91 5.39 -0.10
CA LEU A 280 -6.24 6.00 -0.15
C LEU A 280 -6.26 7.29 -0.99
N LEU A 281 -5.29 8.19 -0.81
CA LEU A 281 -5.19 9.41 -1.60
C LEU A 281 -4.94 9.11 -3.08
N GLU A 282 -4.13 8.09 -3.40
CA GLU A 282 -3.94 7.61 -4.76
C GLU A 282 -5.26 7.05 -5.34
N ALA A 283 -6.07 6.34 -4.55
CA ALA A 283 -7.38 5.85 -5.00
C ALA A 283 -8.36 6.99 -5.30
N ILE A 284 -8.37 8.02 -4.45
CA ILE A 284 -9.18 9.23 -4.64
C ILE A 284 -8.72 10.02 -5.87
N ASP A 285 -7.41 10.16 -6.12
CA ASP A 285 -6.89 10.79 -7.36
C ASP A 285 -7.35 10.03 -8.62
N ARG A 286 -7.51 8.70 -8.54
CA ARG A 286 -8.02 7.88 -9.65
C ARG A 286 -9.52 8.03 -9.85
N ASN A 287 -10.29 8.11 -8.77
CA ASN A 287 -11.74 8.27 -8.81
C ASN A 287 -12.21 9.19 -7.67
N PRO A 288 -12.28 10.52 -7.89
CA PRO A 288 -12.67 11.46 -6.85
C PRO A 288 -14.06 11.20 -6.24
N ASP A 289 -14.97 10.58 -6.99
CA ASP A 289 -16.35 10.29 -6.56
C ASP A 289 -16.40 9.30 -5.38
N ILE A 290 -15.32 8.56 -5.10
CA ILE A 290 -15.27 7.69 -3.90
C ILE A 290 -15.15 8.50 -2.61
N ALA A 291 -14.64 9.74 -2.66
CA ALA A 291 -14.22 10.48 -1.48
C ALA A 291 -15.37 10.72 -0.47
N ALA A 292 -16.59 10.92 -0.98
CA ALA A 292 -17.79 11.09 -0.15
C ALA A 292 -18.22 9.81 0.59
N ARG A 293 -17.77 8.64 0.15
CA ARG A 293 -18.12 7.32 0.75
C ARG A 293 -17.09 6.81 1.75
N VAL A 294 -15.89 7.40 1.77
CA VAL A 294 -14.80 6.95 2.65
C VAL A 294 -14.86 7.74 3.95
N PRO A 295 -15.22 7.13 5.09
CA PRO A 295 -15.19 7.80 6.38
C PRO A 295 -13.75 8.03 6.83
N VAL A 296 -13.50 9.19 7.42
CA VAL A 296 -12.21 9.54 8.03
C VAL A 296 -12.43 10.23 9.36
N VAL A 297 -11.47 10.07 10.27
CA VAL A 297 -11.42 10.82 11.53
C VAL A 297 -10.24 11.78 11.46
N LEU A 298 -10.50 13.05 11.73
CA LEU A 298 -9.51 14.13 11.67
C LEU A 298 -9.50 14.91 12.98
N SER A 299 -8.42 15.65 13.20
CA SER A 299 -8.35 16.60 14.31
C SER A 299 -8.79 17.98 13.87
N GLU A 300 -9.72 18.61 14.57
CA GLU A 300 -10.18 19.98 14.32
C GLU A 300 -9.67 20.94 15.41
N THR A 301 -9.57 22.24 15.13
CA THR A 301 -9.09 23.24 16.10
C THR A 301 -10.09 24.38 16.25
N ASP A 302 -10.57 24.61 17.47
CA ASP A 302 -11.31 25.82 17.83
C ASP A 302 -10.36 27.02 17.85
N ARG A 303 -10.45 27.85 16.80
CA ARG A 303 -9.62 29.05 16.63
C ARG A 303 -9.87 30.12 17.69
N SER A 304 -11.04 30.12 18.35
CA SER A 304 -11.35 31.10 19.40
C SER A 304 -10.63 30.79 20.72
N ARG A 305 -10.28 29.51 20.94
CA ARG A 305 -9.56 29.03 22.13
C ARG A 305 -8.08 28.81 21.88
N CYS A 306 -7.66 28.66 20.63
CA CYS A 306 -6.27 28.44 20.26
C CYS A 306 -5.42 29.69 20.56
N THR A 307 -4.42 29.52 21.42
CA THR A 307 -3.43 30.58 21.73
C THR A 307 -2.15 30.46 20.92
N ASN A 308 -2.15 29.65 19.86
CA ASN A 308 -0.99 29.37 19.00
C ASN A 308 0.27 28.89 19.77
N SER A 309 0.13 28.03 20.80
CA SER A 309 1.28 27.52 21.57
C SER A 309 2.14 26.52 20.79
N LEU A 310 1.60 25.94 19.71
CA LEU A 310 2.23 24.94 18.83
C LEU A 310 2.64 23.61 19.50
N ASP A 311 2.18 23.33 20.73
CA ASP A 311 2.41 22.02 21.38
C ASP A 311 1.86 20.85 20.53
N CYS A 312 0.71 21.08 19.87
CA CYS A 312 0.11 20.12 18.95
C CYS A 312 0.95 19.83 17.69
N VAL A 313 1.80 20.78 17.25
CA VAL A 313 2.76 20.56 16.17
C VAL A 313 3.84 19.60 16.63
N ALA A 314 4.41 19.83 17.81
CA ALA A 314 5.46 18.98 18.37
C ALA A 314 4.98 17.54 18.63
N ALA A 315 3.71 17.38 19.01
CA ALA A 315 3.08 16.08 19.23
C ALA A 315 2.70 15.33 17.93
N CYS A 316 2.54 16.02 16.80
CA CYS A 316 2.03 15.43 15.57
C CYS A 316 3.07 14.49 14.91
N PRO A 317 2.81 13.18 14.78
CA PRO A 317 3.80 12.23 14.27
C PRO A 317 4.01 12.33 12.75
N THR A 318 3.02 12.85 12.03
CA THR A 318 3.01 12.93 10.56
C THR A 318 3.38 14.32 10.04
N GLY A 319 3.33 15.35 10.90
CA GLY A 319 3.45 16.74 10.46
C GLY A 319 2.17 17.35 9.89
N ALA A 320 1.03 16.68 10.03
CA ALA A 320 -0.26 17.25 9.60
C ALA A 320 -0.55 18.61 10.21
N ARG A 321 0.00 18.89 11.40
CA ARG A 321 -0.03 20.20 12.04
C ARG A 321 1.38 20.79 11.98
N PHE A 322 1.50 22.01 11.47
CA PHE A 322 2.78 22.71 11.31
C PHE A 322 2.57 24.22 11.44
N PRO A 323 3.60 25.01 11.81
CA PRO A 323 3.50 26.45 11.76
C PRO A 323 3.64 26.91 10.31
N SER A 324 2.75 27.81 9.87
CA SER A 324 2.82 28.45 8.57
C SER A 324 4.22 29.04 8.35
N PRO A 325 4.90 28.73 7.24
CA PRO A 325 6.17 29.35 6.89
C PRO A 325 6.10 30.87 6.73
N GLU A 326 4.89 31.43 6.54
CA GLU A 326 4.70 32.87 6.30
C GLU A 326 4.64 33.69 7.58
N ASN A 327 3.92 33.20 8.59
CA ASN A 327 3.60 33.98 9.80
C ASN A 327 3.76 33.20 11.12
N GLY A 328 4.10 31.90 11.06
CA GLY A 328 4.27 31.06 12.24
C GLY A 328 2.96 30.63 12.93
N GLU A 329 1.80 30.95 12.35
CA GLU A 329 0.50 30.52 12.88
C GLU A 329 0.23 29.04 12.59
N LEU A 330 -0.56 28.38 13.42
CA LEU A 330 -0.92 26.98 13.25
C LEU A 330 -1.65 26.73 11.92
N SER A 331 -1.01 25.97 11.04
CA SER A 331 -1.55 25.40 9.82
C SER A 331 -1.83 23.91 9.99
N PHE A 332 -2.72 23.39 9.12
CA PHE A 332 -3.17 22.00 9.15
C PHE A 332 -3.35 21.47 7.73
N ASP A 333 -2.78 20.30 7.44
CA ASP A 333 -3.01 19.53 6.22
C ASP A 333 -3.75 18.22 6.57
N ALA A 334 -5.04 18.17 6.22
CA ALA A 334 -5.91 17.04 6.50
C ALA A 334 -5.39 15.73 5.90
N ARG A 335 -4.68 15.79 4.75
CA ARG A 335 -4.18 14.61 4.03
C ARG A 335 -3.14 13.84 4.84
N TYR A 336 -2.42 14.50 5.74
CA TYR A 336 -1.41 13.86 6.59
C TYR A 336 -1.99 13.48 7.96
N CYS A 337 -3.21 13.90 8.29
CA CYS A 337 -3.82 13.57 9.57
C CYS A 337 -4.28 12.11 9.56
N ILE A 338 -3.78 11.35 10.53
CA ILE A 338 -4.12 9.94 10.73
C ILE A 338 -5.14 9.74 11.86
N GLY A 339 -5.74 10.83 12.36
CA GLY A 339 -6.77 10.76 13.42
C GLY A 339 -6.28 10.21 14.76
N CYS A 340 -4.97 10.30 15.06
CA CYS A 340 -4.39 9.62 16.23
C CYS A 340 -4.67 10.25 17.60
N GLY A 341 -5.25 11.45 17.66
CA GLY A 341 -5.59 12.10 18.93
C GLY A 341 -4.42 12.73 19.72
N LEU A 342 -3.15 12.44 19.42
CA LEU A 342 -2.00 12.99 20.18
C LEU A 342 -2.00 14.53 20.33
N CYS A 343 -2.53 15.24 19.33
CA CYS A 343 -2.66 16.70 19.37
C CYS A 343 -3.76 17.21 20.32
N VAL A 344 -4.80 16.39 20.57
CA VAL A 344 -5.85 16.68 21.55
C VAL A 344 -5.22 16.72 22.94
N ASP A 345 -4.49 15.65 23.30
CA ASP A 345 -3.85 15.51 24.62
C ASP A 345 -2.77 16.57 24.85
N ALA A 346 -2.05 16.97 23.80
CA ALA A 346 -0.99 17.96 23.88
C ALA A 346 -1.49 19.40 24.00
N CYS A 347 -2.75 19.70 23.71
CA CYS A 347 -3.25 21.08 23.66
C CYS A 347 -3.56 21.62 25.07
N PRO A 348 -2.81 22.60 25.59
CA PRO A 348 -3.04 23.12 26.94
C PRO A 348 -4.39 23.86 27.07
N GLN A 349 -4.91 24.38 25.97
CA GLN A 349 -6.19 25.09 25.93
C GLN A 349 -7.38 24.18 25.69
N GLN A 350 -7.16 22.87 25.48
CA GLN A 350 -8.17 21.89 25.09
C GLN A 350 -9.01 22.39 23.89
N ALA A 351 -8.34 23.03 22.93
CA ALA A 351 -8.94 23.65 21.75
C ALA A 351 -9.00 22.69 20.55
N ILE A 352 -8.64 21.42 20.72
CA ILE A 352 -8.53 20.44 19.64
C ILE A 352 -9.41 19.25 20.00
N GLU A 353 -10.19 18.77 19.03
CA GLU A 353 -11.01 17.56 19.15
C GLU A 353 -10.87 16.66 17.93
N LEU A 354 -11.33 15.40 18.03
CA LEU A 354 -11.46 14.51 16.89
C LEU A 354 -12.87 14.58 16.34
N VAL A 355 -12.99 14.75 15.03
CA VAL A 355 -14.26 14.85 14.31
C VAL A 355 -14.33 13.79 13.22
N GLU A 356 -15.54 13.28 13.00
CA GLU A 356 -15.85 12.42 11.86
C GLU A 356 -16.09 13.28 10.62
N ALA A 357 -15.53 12.85 9.50
CA ALA A 357 -15.69 13.47 8.20
C ALA A 357 -15.66 12.39 7.10
N THR A 358 -15.75 12.80 5.85
CA THR A 358 -15.47 11.94 4.70
C THR A 358 -14.17 12.37 4.05
N ALA A 359 -13.57 11.50 3.24
CA ALA A 359 -12.34 11.82 2.51
C ALA A 359 -12.50 12.95 1.48
N ALA A 360 -13.72 13.47 1.28
CA ALA A 360 -13.98 14.68 0.51
C ALA A 360 -13.16 15.88 1.00
N VAL A 361 -12.84 15.94 2.30
CA VAL A 361 -11.96 16.95 2.91
C VAL A 361 -10.51 16.94 2.38
N PHE A 362 -10.12 15.94 1.58
CA PHE A 362 -8.80 15.88 0.95
C PHE A 362 -8.80 16.44 -0.47
N LEU A 363 -9.97 16.68 -1.05
CA LEU A 363 -10.09 17.28 -2.36
C LEU A 363 -9.83 18.79 -2.25
N PRO A 364 -9.21 19.41 -3.27
CA PRO A 364 -9.10 20.86 -3.32
C PRO A 364 -10.50 21.48 -3.38
N ASP A 365 -10.67 22.65 -2.75
CA ASP A 365 -11.91 23.41 -2.85
C ASP A 365 -12.17 23.78 -4.34
N GLU A 366 -13.42 23.63 -4.81
CA GLU A 366 -13.79 23.88 -6.22
C GLU A 366 -13.41 25.30 -6.71
N ASP A 367 -13.22 26.25 -5.78
CA ASP A 367 -12.86 27.64 -6.03
C ASP A 367 -11.35 27.88 -6.32
N GLU A 368 -10.47 26.89 -6.12
CA GLU A 368 -9.01 27.01 -6.36
C GLU A 368 -8.54 26.48 -7.71
N ASN A 369 -9.44 26.00 -8.57
CA ASN A 369 -9.09 25.41 -9.87
C ASN A 369 -9.49 26.36 -11.01
N PRO A 370 -8.69 27.40 -11.35
CA PRO A 370 -9.00 28.22 -12.51
C PRO A 370 -8.97 27.32 -13.74
N GLU A 371 -10.08 27.33 -14.51
CA GLU A 371 -10.10 26.67 -15.82
C GLU A 371 -8.85 27.09 -16.60
N PRO A 372 -8.13 26.14 -17.23
CA PRO A 372 -7.00 26.50 -18.06
C PRO A 372 -7.49 27.47 -19.15
N PRO A 373 -6.74 28.55 -19.45
CA PRO A 373 -7.17 29.53 -20.43
C PRO A 373 -7.46 28.84 -21.75
N ILE A 374 -8.68 29.05 -22.24
CA ILE A 374 -9.09 28.66 -23.59
C ILE A 374 -8.40 29.63 -24.54
N ASP A 375 -7.24 29.24 -25.08
CA ASP A 375 -6.64 29.86 -26.26
C ASP A 375 -7.09 29.14 -27.54
#